data_AF-A0A8J8JI49-F1
#
_entry.id   AF-A0A8J8JI49-F1
#
_cell.length_a   1.000
_cell.length_b   1.000
_cell.length_c   1.000
_cell.angle_alpha   90.00
_cell.angle_beta   90.00
_cell.angle_gamma   90.00
#
_symmetry.space_group_name_H-M   'P 1'
#
loop_
_entity.id
_entity.type
_entity.pdbx_description
1 polymer ?
#
loop_
_entity_poly.entity_id
_entity_poly.type
_entity_poly.pdbx_seq_one_letter_code
_entity_poly.pdbx_strand_id
1 'polypeptide(L)'
;GIIQRYTIKLNPELQRAHNVVALIIKTDEPEKLQEFEEIIEINRFTSKKYLIKVAVEDMEGLRNVIEGAGFEVLEIMPILESIEKEHPPKVKVPFKCDYCGKEIVGEPIVYKYRNRVYFFCCPICLREFKRTRENIEKLKLKEQEVKHAHEH
;
A
#
# COMPACT_ATOMS: atom_id res chain seq x y z
N GLY A 1 10.17 26.93 0.44
CA GLY A 1 9.62 25.71 1.06
C GLY A 1 8.90 26.11 2.33
N ILE A 2 7.78 25.47 2.64
CA ILE A 2 7.01 25.76 3.86
C ILE A 2 7.48 24.77 4.92
N ILE A 3 8.13 25.26 5.97
CA ILE A 3 8.48 24.44 7.14
C ILE A 3 7.22 24.34 7.99
N GLN A 4 6.68 23.12 8.13
CA GLN A 4 5.43 22.90 8.85
C GLN A 4 5.60 22.75 10.37
N ARG A 5 6.77 22.26 10.84
CA ARG A 5 7.02 21.99 12.27
C ARG A 5 8.52 21.84 12.55
N TYR A 6 8.94 22.15 13.78
CA TYR A 6 10.20 21.74 14.38
C TYR A 6 9.93 20.66 15.45
N THR A 7 10.68 19.56 15.43
CA THR A 7 10.51 18.42 16.35
C THR A 7 11.87 17.96 16.87
N ILE A 8 11.92 17.57 18.15
CA ILE A 8 13.06 16.89 18.76
C ILE A 8 12.89 15.38 18.52
N LYS A 9 13.85 14.75 17.83
CA LYS A 9 13.90 13.29 17.71
C LYS A 9 14.67 12.72 18.90
N LEU A 10 14.00 11.91 19.72
CA LEU A 10 14.63 11.15 20.80
C LEU A 10 15.31 9.90 20.22
N ASN A 11 16.32 9.39 20.91
CA ASN A 11 17.02 8.17 20.50
C ASN A 11 16.02 7.00 20.43
N PRO A 12 15.94 6.24 19.31
CA PRO A 12 15.08 5.07 19.19
C PRO A 12 15.28 4.07 20.32
N GLU A 13 16.50 3.93 20.86
CA GLU A 13 16.79 3.06 21.99
C GLU A 13 16.04 3.43 23.27
N LEU A 14 15.74 4.73 23.47
CA LEU A 14 14.93 5.25 24.56
C LEU A 14 13.42 5.13 24.26
N GLN A 15 13.02 5.01 22.98
CA GLN A 15 11.65 4.78 22.54
C GLN A 15 11.27 3.28 22.49
N ARG A 16 12.26 2.38 22.36
CA ARG A 16 12.11 0.92 22.36
C ARG A 16 11.56 0.33 23.66
N ALA A 17 11.28 1.14 24.68
CA ALA A 17 10.56 0.68 25.87
C ALA A 17 9.10 0.30 25.55
N HIS A 18 8.54 0.76 24.43
CA HIS A 18 7.17 0.46 24.02
C HIS A 18 7.13 -0.70 23.02
N ASN A 19 6.21 -1.63 23.25
CA ASN A 19 5.86 -2.66 22.27
C ASN A 19 5.12 -1.99 21.12
N VAL A 20 5.58 -2.22 19.88
CA VAL A 20 4.93 -1.65 18.69
C VAL A 20 4.06 -2.71 18.02
N VAL A 21 2.81 -2.33 17.73
CA VAL A 21 1.84 -3.19 17.04
C VAL A 21 1.33 -2.44 15.82
N ALA A 22 1.38 -3.09 14.66
CA ALA A 22 0.71 -2.63 13.46
C ALA A 22 -0.70 -3.23 13.40
N LEU A 23 -1.71 -2.39 13.16
CA LEU A 23 -3.08 -2.84 12.93
C LEU A 23 -3.56 -2.41 11.56
N ILE A 24 -4.18 -3.34 10.84
CA ILE A 24 -5.01 -3.01 9.68
C ILE A 24 -6.44 -2.85 10.20
N ILE A 25 -7.00 -1.66 10.05
CA ILE A 25 -8.34 -1.33 10.50
C ILE A 25 -9.19 -0.80 9.35
N LYS A 26 -10.50 -0.76 9.55
CA LYS A 26 -11.46 -0.14 8.64
C LYS A 26 -12.38 0.77 9.43
N THR A 27 -12.46 2.03 9.01
CA THR A 27 -13.25 3.07 9.70
C THR A 27 -13.86 4.07 8.73
N ASP A 28 -15.02 4.59 9.11
CA ASP A 28 -15.72 5.68 8.43
C ASP A 28 -15.40 7.05 9.04
N GLU A 29 -14.78 7.07 10.22
CA GLU A 29 -14.45 8.26 11.00
C GLU A 29 -12.93 8.27 11.30
N PRO A 30 -12.07 8.53 10.29
CA PRO A 30 -10.62 8.51 10.46
C PRO A 30 -10.09 9.61 11.39
N GLU A 31 -10.87 10.67 11.64
CA GLU A 31 -10.49 11.76 12.53
C GLU A 31 -10.32 11.27 13.97
N LYS A 32 -11.12 10.30 14.41
CA LYS A 32 -11.03 9.69 15.75
C LYS A 32 -9.70 8.99 16.01
N LEU A 33 -8.99 8.57 14.96
CA LEU A 33 -7.67 7.95 15.12
C LEU A 33 -6.63 8.93 15.67
N GLN A 34 -6.85 10.24 15.54
CA GLN A 34 -5.94 11.25 16.10
C GLN A 34 -6.17 11.49 17.59
N GLU A 35 -7.23 10.95 18.18
CA GLU A 35 -7.55 11.09 19.60
C GLU A 35 -6.73 10.13 20.48
N PHE A 36 -6.16 9.07 19.88
CA PHE A 36 -5.34 8.08 20.58
C PHE A 36 -3.86 8.50 20.57
N GLU A 37 -3.31 8.77 21.74
CA GLU A 37 -1.89 9.14 21.90
C GLU A 37 -0.96 7.97 21.57
N GLU A 38 -1.43 6.73 21.74
CA GLU A 38 -0.71 5.51 21.42
C GLU A 38 -0.48 5.33 19.91
N ILE A 39 -1.30 5.97 19.07
CA ILE A 39 -1.17 5.88 17.61
C ILE A 39 -0.07 6.83 17.12
N ILE A 40 1.08 6.24 16.77
CA ILE A 40 2.25 6.98 16.31
C ILE A 40 2.30 7.20 14.80
N GLU A 41 1.57 6.40 14.03
CA GLU A 41 1.56 6.48 12.56
C GLU A 41 0.19 6.06 11.99
N ILE A 42 -0.35 6.85 11.06
CA ILE A 42 -1.61 6.56 10.37
C ILE A 42 -1.36 6.60 8.86
N ASN A 43 -1.52 5.44 8.21
CA ASN A 43 -1.44 5.30 6.77
C ASN A 43 -2.79 4.89 6.21
N ARG A 44 -3.30 5.66 5.25
CA ARG A 44 -4.54 5.33 4.55
C ARG A 44 -4.25 4.44 3.35
N PHE A 45 -4.99 3.33 3.23
CA PHE A 45 -5.02 2.54 1.99
C PHE A 45 -6.07 3.08 1.01
N THR A 46 -6.04 2.57 -0.22
CA THR A 46 -7.13 2.78 -1.18
C THR A 46 -8.43 2.22 -0.56
N SER A 47 -9.45 3.08 -0.35
CA SER A 47 -10.73 2.86 0.40
C SER A 47 -10.79 3.47 1.82
N LYS A 48 -11.48 2.77 2.74
CA LYS A 48 -11.74 3.07 4.18
C LYS A 48 -10.84 2.23 5.10
N LYS A 49 -9.84 1.55 4.53
CA LYS A 49 -8.86 0.75 5.26
C LYS A 49 -7.65 1.62 5.63
N TYR A 50 -7.11 1.40 6.81
CA TYR A 50 -5.95 2.11 7.33
C TYR A 50 -4.96 1.12 7.94
N LEU A 51 -3.68 1.40 7.81
CA LEU A 51 -2.61 0.79 8.60
C LEU A 51 -2.21 1.80 9.67
N ILE A 52 -2.43 1.45 10.92
CA ILE A 52 -1.96 2.24 12.06
C ILE A 52 -0.80 1.53 12.73
N LYS A 53 0.18 2.28 13.21
CA LYS A 53 1.18 1.78 14.15
C LYS A 53 0.88 2.35 15.52
N VAL A 54 0.85 1.47 16.51
CA VAL A 54 0.52 1.77 17.88
C VAL A 54 1.73 1.42 18.74
N ALA A 55 2.17 2.35 19.58
CA ALA A 55 3.19 2.13 20.59
C ALA A 55 2.50 2.01 21.95
N VAL A 56 2.65 0.85 22.59
CA VAL A 56 2.01 0.56 23.88
C VAL A 56 3.04 0.15 24.93
N GLU A 57 2.84 0.58 26.17
CA GLU A 57 3.63 0.12 27.32
C GLU A 57 3.17 -1.27 27.80
N ASP A 58 1.87 -1.54 27.71
CA ASP A 58 1.24 -2.75 28.18
C ASP A 58 0.08 -3.21 27.26
N MET A 59 -0.54 -4.33 27.62
CA MET A 59 -1.67 -4.88 26.87
C MET A 59 -2.97 -4.10 27.08
N GLU A 60 -3.07 -3.28 28.14
CA GLU A 60 -4.25 -2.47 28.41
C GLU A 60 -4.33 -1.30 27.43
N GLY A 61 -3.21 -0.63 27.14
CA GLY A 61 -3.13 0.38 26.10
C GLY A 61 -3.53 -0.15 24.73
N LEU A 62 -3.08 -1.36 24.37
CA LEU A 62 -3.50 -2.00 23.12
C LEU A 62 -5.01 -2.28 23.10
N ARG A 63 -5.55 -2.77 24.22
CA ARG A 63 -6.97 -3.05 24.38
C ARG A 63 -7.81 -1.79 24.27
N ASN A 64 -7.37 -0.69 24.87
CA ASN A 64 -8.03 0.62 24.78
C ASN A 64 -8.09 1.10 23.34
N VAL A 65 -7.03 0.91 22.55
CA VAL A 65 -7.09 1.24 21.11
C VAL A 65 -8.06 0.31 20.38
N ILE A 66 -8.02 -1.00 20.61
CA ILE A 66 -8.89 -1.97 19.90
C ILE A 66 -10.38 -1.77 20.25
N GLU A 67 -10.70 -1.51 21.52
CA GLU A 67 -12.06 -1.39 22.03
C GLU A 67 -12.59 0.05 21.97
N GLY A 68 -11.70 1.05 21.96
CA GLY A 68 -12.01 2.45 22.25
C GLY A 68 -12.72 3.23 21.15
N ALA A 69 -12.72 2.76 19.91
CA ALA A 69 -13.46 3.46 18.86
C ALA A 69 -13.92 2.49 17.79
N GLY A 70 -15.14 2.71 17.30
CA GLY A 70 -15.90 1.87 16.38
C GLY A 70 -15.28 1.69 14.99
N PHE A 71 -14.05 1.18 14.95
CA PHE A 71 -13.34 0.72 13.78
C PHE A 71 -13.24 -0.80 13.80
N GLU A 72 -13.39 -1.39 12.62
CA GLU A 72 -13.30 -2.82 12.41
C GLU A 72 -11.82 -3.20 12.28
N VAL A 73 -11.27 -3.92 13.26
CA VAL A 73 -9.91 -4.44 13.20
C VAL A 73 -9.87 -5.66 12.28
N LEU A 74 -9.11 -5.56 11.19
CA LEU A 74 -8.95 -6.63 10.19
C LEU A 74 -7.74 -7.51 10.49
N GLU A 75 -6.65 -6.94 10.99
CA GLU A 75 -5.40 -7.67 11.24
C GLU A 75 -4.58 -6.97 12.33
N ILE A 76 -3.92 -7.76 13.18
CA ILE A 76 -3.02 -7.30 14.25
C ILE A 76 -1.67 -7.97 14.07
N MET A 77 -0.61 -7.17 14.01
CA MET A 77 0.76 -7.61 13.73
C MET A 77 1.74 -6.99 14.74
N PRO A 78 2.21 -7.75 15.74
CA PRO A 78 3.29 -7.30 16.62
C PRO A 78 4.59 -7.09 15.82
N ILE A 79 5.28 -5.98 16.06
CA ILE A 79 6.54 -5.64 15.39
C ILE A 79 7.70 -5.90 16.35
N LEU A 80 8.55 -6.86 16.00
CA LEU A 80 9.71 -7.24 16.82
C LEU A 80 10.92 -6.33 16.61
N GLU A 81 11.09 -5.81 15.39
CA GLU A 81 12.21 -4.94 15.03
C GLU A 81 11.74 -3.89 14.02
N SER A 82 12.22 -2.66 14.17
CA SER A 82 11.96 -1.55 13.24
C SER A 82 13.27 -0.85 12.91
N ILE A 83 13.53 -0.67 11.62
CA ILE A 83 14.70 0.04 11.12
C ILE A 83 14.20 1.30 10.39
N GLU A 84 14.35 2.47 11.02
CA GLU A 84 14.09 3.76 10.36
C GLU A 84 15.32 4.13 9.53
N LYS A 85 15.15 4.24 8.20
CA LYS A 85 16.21 4.74 7.31
C LYS A 85 15.97 6.22 7.07
N GLU A 86 17.01 7.03 7.04
CA GLU A 86 16.86 8.40 6.53
C GLU A 86 16.59 8.37 5.03
N HIS A 87 15.62 9.16 4.59
CA HIS A 87 15.22 9.24 3.18
C HIS A 87 15.08 10.71 2.79
N PRO A 88 15.73 11.13 1.69
CA PRO A 88 15.58 12.49 1.20
C PRO A 88 14.12 12.73 0.79
N PRO A 89 13.63 13.98 0.85
CA PRO A 89 12.28 14.31 0.40
C PRO A 89 12.10 13.89 -1.06
N LYS A 90 11.26 12.88 -1.30
CA LYS A 90 10.91 12.43 -2.64
C LYS A 90 9.63 13.10 -3.10
N VAL A 91 9.59 13.50 -4.37
CA VAL A 91 8.36 13.99 -5.01
C VAL A 91 7.35 12.85 -5.05
N LYS A 92 6.09 13.12 -4.68
CA LYS A 92 5.00 12.16 -4.77
C LYS A 92 4.87 11.69 -6.22
N VAL A 93 5.12 10.41 -6.47
CA VAL A 93 4.87 9.79 -7.77
C VAL A 93 3.41 9.33 -7.78
N PRO A 94 2.55 9.84 -8.67
CA PRO A 94 1.16 9.40 -8.75
C PRO A 94 1.09 7.94 -9.18
N PHE A 95 0.22 7.16 -8.53
CA PHE A 95 0.00 5.77 -8.88
C PHE A 95 -0.89 5.71 -10.12
N LYS A 96 -0.35 5.27 -11.27
CA LYS A 96 -1.05 5.34 -12.57
C LYS A 96 -1.49 3.97 -13.06
N CYS A 97 -2.59 3.95 -13.83
CA CYS A 97 -3.07 2.77 -14.54
C CYS A 97 -2.13 2.41 -15.69
N ASP A 98 -1.69 1.16 -15.75
CA ASP A 98 -0.78 0.65 -16.79
C ASP A 98 -1.40 0.58 -18.18
N TYR A 99 -2.72 0.71 -18.29
CA TYR A 99 -3.43 0.73 -19.56
C TYR A 99 -3.74 2.16 -20.04
N CYS A 100 -4.45 2.96 -19.22
CA CYS A 100 -4.95 4.27 -19.65
C CYS A 100 -4.13 5.47 -19.13
N GLY A 101 -3.14 5.24 -18.26
CA GLY A 101 -2.27 6.29 -17.70
C GLY A 101 -2.94 7.23 -16.68
N LYS A 102 -4.23 7.07 -16.40
CA LYS A 102 -4.95 7.85 -15.37
C LYS A 102 -4.46 7.49 -13.97
N GLU A 103 -4.50 8.47 -13.07
CA GLU A 103 -4.23 8.24 -11.65
C GLU A 103 -5.29 7.30 -11.04
N ILE A 104 -4.82 6.34 -10.25
CA ILE A 104 -5.65 5.38 -9.55
C ILE A 104 -6.02 5.99 -8.20
N VAL A 105 -7.29 6.35 -8.08
CA VAL A 105 -7.85 6.96 -6.86
C VAL A 105 -8.46 5.89 -5.92
N GLY A 106 -8.82 4.73 -6.48
CA GLY A 106 -9.46 3.62 -5.76
C GLY A 106 -8.59 2.36 -5.64
N GLU A 107 -9.20 1.24 -5.24
CA GLU A 107 -8.49 -0.03 -5.15
C GLU A 107 -8.09 -0.51 -6.56
N PRO A 108 -6.78 -0.66 -6.86
CA PRO A 108 -6.34 -1.08 -8.18
C PRO A 108 -6.65 -2.56 -8.40
N ILE A 109 -7.00 -2.91 -9.63
CA ILE A 109 -7.04 -4.30 -10.06
C ILE A 109 -5.61 -4.74 -10.35
N VAL A 110 -5.09 -5.66 -9.56
CA VAL A 110 -3.74 -6.23 -9.71
C VAL A 110 -3.80 -7.46 -10.59
N TYR A 111 -3.03 -7.45 -11.69
CA TYR A 111 -2.91 -8.59 -12.60
C TYR A 111 -1.46 -9.02 -12.71
N LYS A 112 -1.18 -10.26 -12.31
CA LYS A 112 0.12 -10.89 -12.50
C LYS A 112 0.13 -11.59 -13.84
N TYR A 113 1.05 -11.22 -14.70
CA TYR A 113 1.22 -11.86 -15.99
C TYR A 113 2.71 -12.03 -16.30
N ARG A 114 3.14 -13.30 -16.35
CA ARG A 114 4.57 -13.69 -16.32
C ARG A 114 5.25 -13.06 -15.09
N ASN A 115 6.48 -12.56 -15.23
CA ASN A 115 7.24 -11.91 -14.15
C ASN A 115 6.94 -10.42 -14.01
N ARG A 116 5.74 -9.95 -14.40
CA ARG A 116 5.34 -8.55 -14.27
C ARG A 116 3.99 -8.43 -13.56
N VAL A 117 3.88 -7.41 -12.73
CA VAL A 117 2.65 -7.02 -12.03
C VAL A 117 2.12 -5.77 -12.70
N TYR A 118 0.84 -5.80 -13.07
CA TYR A 118 0.14 -4.68 -13.69
C TYR A 118 -0.99 -4.17 -12.78
N PHE A 119 -1.19 -2.86 -12.76
CA PHE A 119 -2.21 -2.17 -11.97
C PHE A 119 -3.20 -1.45 -12.90
N PHE A 120 -4.49 -1.71 -12.71
CA PHE A 120 -5.54 -1.13 -13.54
C PHE A 120 -6.56 -0.37 -12.70
N CYS A 121 -7.00 0.79 -13.21
CA CYS A 121 -8.02 1.61 -12.55
C CYS A 121 -9.45 1.08 -12.67
N CYS A 122 -9.73 0.17 -13.62
CA CYS A 122 -11.07 -0.39 -13.82
C CYS A 122 -11.06 -1.74 -14.57
N PRO A 123 -12.17 -2.51 -14.51
CA PRO A 123 -12.27 -3.82 -15.19
C PRO A 123 -12.13 -3.75 -16.71
N ILE A 124 -12.53 -2.63 -17.31
CA ILE A 124 -12.42 -2.40 -18.76
C ILE A 124 -10.94 -2.31 -19.17
N CYS A 125 -10.13 -1.56 -18.42
CA CYS A 125 -8.69 -1.46 -18.67
C CYS A 125 -8.01 -2.84 -18.62
N LEU A 126 -8.36 -3.66 -17.62
CA LEU A 126 -7.86 -5.04 -17.53
C LEU A 126 -8.27 -5.89 -18.75
N ARG A 127 -9.55 -5.81 -19.15
CA ARG A 127 -10.10 -6.60 -20.28
C ARG A 127 -9.39 -6.25 -21.58
N GLU A 128 -9.28 -4.97 -21.91
CA GLU A 128 -8.62 -4.51 -23.13
C GLU A 128 -7.13 -4.81 -23.13
N PHE A 129 -6.48 -4.72 -21.97
CA PHE A 129 -5.09 -5.14 -21.82
C PHE A 129 -4.90 -6.62 -22.15
N LYS A 130 -5.73 -7.51 -21.58
CA LYS A 130 -5.68 -8.96 -21.87
C LYS A 130 -5.87 -9.24 -23.36
N ARG A 131 -6.90 -8.64 -23.98
CA ARG A 131 -7.19 -8.80 -25.40
C ARG A 131 -6.04 -8.34 -26.30
N THR A 132 -5.46 -7.18 -25.99
CA THR A 132 -4.32 -6.64 -26.73
C THR A 132 -3.11 -7.56 -26.63
N ARG A 133 -2.84 -8.12 -25.44
CA ARG A 133 -1.75 -9.08 -25.23
C ARG A 133 -1.97 -10.37 -26.00
N GLU A 134 -3.15 -10.99 -25.91
CA GLU A 134 -3.50 -12.20 -26.65
C GLU A 134 -3.30 -12.02 -28.17
N ASN A 135 -3.66 -10.86 -28.71
CA ASN A 135 -3.45 -10.55 -30.12
C ASN A 135 -1.96 -10.45 -30.47
N ILE A 136 -1.16 -9.77 -29.64
CA ILE A 136 0.29 -9.66 -29.84
C ILE A 136 0.95 -11.04 -29.78
N GLU A 137 0.52 -11.93 -28.88
CA GLU A 137 1.07 -13.28 -28.78
C GLU A 137 0.73 -14.14 -30.00
N LYS A 138 -0.51 -14.06 -30.48
CA LYS A 138 -0.92 -14.74 -31.72
C LYS A 138 -0.15 -14.23 -32.93
N LEU A 139 0.14 -12.93 -33.00
CA LEU A 139 0.96 -12.35 -34.07
C LEU A 139 2.40 -12.86 -34.02
N LYS A 140 3.02 -12.91 -32.84
CA LYS A 140 4.38 -13.44 -32.66
C LYS A 140 4.52 -14.92 -33.05
N LEU A 141 3.51 -15.73 -32.75
CA LEU A 141 3.48 -17.14 -33.13
C LEU A 141 3.40 -17.30 -34.65
N LYS A 142 2.54 -16.52 -35.32
CA LYS A 142 2.43 -16.52 -36.79
C LYS A 142 3.72 -16.05 -37.48
N GLU A 143 4.39 -15.04 -36.93
CA GLU A 143 5.68 -14.57 -37.48
C GLU A 143 6.79 -15.62 -37.33
N GLN A 144 6.75 -16.47 -36.31
CA GLN A 144 7.70 -17.57 -36.13
C GLN A 144 7.43 -18.71 -37.11
N GLU A 145 6.17 -19.06 -37.36
CA GLU A 145 5.78 -20.08 -38.36
C GLU A 145 6.17 -19.67 -39.78
N VAL A 146 6.01 -18.40 -40.15
CA VAL A 146 6.40 -17.88 -41.48
C VAL A 146 7.91 -17.88 -41.68
N LYS A 147 8.71 -17.60 -40.63
CA LYS A 147 10.17 -17.66 -40.71
C LYS A 147 10.69 -19.08 -40.90
N HIS A 148 10.10 -20.06 -40.22
CA HIS A 148 10.46 -21.47 -40.39
C HIS A 148 10.06 -22.05 -41.75
N ALA A 149 9.02 -21.52 -42.40
CA ALA A 149 8.61 -21.95 -43.74
C ALA A 149 9.49 -21.38 -44.88
N HIS A 150 10.28 -20.34 -44.63
CA HIS A 150 11.20 -19.74 -45.62
C HIS A 150 12.65 -20.26 -45.52
N GLU A 151 12.97 -21.11 -44.53
CA GLU A 151 14.27 -21.75 -44.35
C GLU A 151 14.32 -23.21 -44.85
N HIS A 152 13.25 -23.70 -45.47
CA HIS A 152 13.14 -25.04 -46.06
C HIS A 152 12.97 -25.02 -47.58
#